data_AF-A0A7S0DJ89-F1
#
_entry.id   AF-A0A7S0DJ89-F1
#
_cell.length_a   1.000
_cell.length_b   1.000
_cell.length_c   1.000
_cell.angle_alpha   90.00
_cell.angle_beta   90.00
_cell.angle_gamma   90.00
#
_symmetry.space_group_name_H-M   'P 1'
#
loop_
_entity.id
_entity.type
_entity.pdbx_description
1 polymer ?
#
loop_
_entity_poly.entity_id
_entity_poly.type
_entity_poly.pdbx_seq_one_letter_code
_entity_poly.pdbx_strand_id
1 'polypeptide(L)'
;LGEEIEGLERQAMEMNLKENSRIVDISTPERIQRLIQINVNMRDESGWTGLHHACNEQNEDALETLLYASADTNVPEPANGATPMHFCAQLGWLRGVQLLVRHGAEIDVTLKDGASPVLVACQE
;
A
#
# COMPACT_ATOMS: atom_id res chain seq x y z
N LEU A 1 40.95 -35.16 7.82
CA LEU A 1 40.04 -35.32 6.66
C LEU A 1 38.59 -35.59 7.08
N GLY A 2 38.29 -36.50 8.02
CA GLY A 2 36.91 -36.72 8.48
C GLY A 2 36.32 -35.57 9.33
N GLU A 3 37.08 -35.05 10.29
CA GLU A 3 36.58 -34.01 11.22
C GLU A 3 36.38 -32.63 10.56
N GLU A 4 37.11 -32.33 9.47
CA GLU A 4 36.92 -31.07 8.73
C GLU A 4 35.63 -31.05 7.91
N ILE A 5 35.18 -32.22 7.43
CA ILE A 5 33.94 -32.35 6.66
C ILE A 5 32.72 -32.18 7.60
N GLU A 6 32.76 -32.77 8.80
CA GLU A 6 31.70 -32.60 9.80
C GLU A 6 31.57 -31.14 10.27
N GLY A 7 32.68 -30.41 10.38
CA GLY A 7 32.66 -28.98 10.72
C GLY A 7 31.96 -28.12 9.67
N LEU A 8 32.24 -28.38 8.38
CA LEU A 8 31.64 -27.66 7.27
C LEU A 8 30.14 -27.94 7.11
N GLU A 9 29.72 -29.20 7.27
CA GLU A 9 28.29 -29.56 7.23
C GLU A 9 27.51 -28.91 8.38
N ARG A 10 28.10 -28.88 9.58
CA ARG A 10 27.49 -28.22 10.75
C ARG A 10 27.36 -26.71 10.54
N GLN A 11 28.38 -26.08 9.98
CA GLN A 11 28.38 -24.64 9.68
C GLN A 11 27.40 -24.29 8.55
N ALA A 12 27.28 -25.13 7.53
CA ALA A 12 26.29 -24.99 6.47
C ALA A 12 24.86 -25.15 7.03
N MET A 13 24.62 -26.11 7.92
CA MET A 13 23.33 -26.33 8.56
C MET A 13 22.92 -25.14 9.46
N GLU A 14 23.86 -24.58 10.23
CA GLU A 14 23.62 -23.37 11.05
C GLU A 14 23.37 -22.12 10.21
N MET A 15 24.09 -21.94 9.10
CA MET A 15 23.82 -20.84 8.16
C MET A 15 22.44 -20.97 7.54
N ASN A 16 22.06 -22.18 7.11
CA ASN A 16 20.75 -22.45 6.50
C ASN A 16 19.61 -22.27 7.53
N LEU A 17 19.83 -22.61 8.81
CA LEU A 17 18.88 -22.35 9.89
C LEU A 17 18.72 -20.85 10.18
N LYS A 18 19.82 -20.08 10.14
CA LYS A 18 19.80 -18.61 10.29
C LYS A 18 19.21 -17.88 9.08
N GLU A 19 19.41 -18.41 7.87
CA GLU A 19 18.76 -17.89 6.66
C GLU A 19 17.26 -18.22 6.65
N ASN A 20 16.85 -19.45 7.02
CA ASN A 20 15.43 -19.78 7.17
C ASN A 20 14.75 -19.00 8.31
N SER A 21 15.44 -18.72 9.42
CA SER A 21 14.87 -17.89 10.51
C SER A 21 14.70 -16.43 10.09
N ARG A 22 15.56 -15.91 9.19
CA ARG A 22 15.38 -14.59 8.57
C ARG A 22 14.18 -14.57 7.62
N ILE A 23 13.97 -15.65 6.87
CA ILE A 23 12.94 -15.73 5.83
C ILE A 23 11.50 -15.86 6.39
N VAL A 24 11.26 -16.36 7.62
CA VAL A 24 9.86 -16.50 8.10
C VAL A 24 9.60 -16.34 9.62
N ASP A 25 10.36 -15.52 10.34
CA ASP A 25 9.96 -15.16 11.71
C ASP A 25 8.77 -14.18 11.71
N ILE A 26 7.56 -14.72 11.56
CA ILE A 26 6.26 -14.03 11.67
C ILE A 26 5.85 -13.75 13.12
N SER A 27 6.70 -14.05 14.11
CA SER A 27 6.33 -14.02 15.54
C SER A 27 6.21 -12.62 16.13
N THR A 28 6.63 -11.59 15.38
CA THR A 28 6.57 -10.19 15.82
C THR A 28 5.35 -9.50 15.19
N PRO A 29 4.45 -8.90 16.01
CA PRO A 29 3.31 -8.13 15.52
C PRO A 29 3.71 -7.08 14.46
N GLU A 30 4.88 -6.48 14.61
CA GLU A 30 5.42 -5.47 13.70
C GLU A 30 5.73 -6.03 12.31
N ARG A 31 6.23 -7.28 12.21
CA ARG A 31 6.46 -7.93 10.90
C ARG A 31 5.15 -8.35 10.25
N ILE A 32 4.21 -8.88 11.01
CA ILE A 32 2.86 -9.19 10.50
C ILE A 32 2.19 -7.92 9.98
N GLN A 33 2.22 -6.84 10.77
CA GLN A 33 1.66 -5.55 10.38
C GLN A 33 2.32 -5.00 9.12
N ARG A 34 3.65 -5.13 8.98
CA ARG A 34 4.38 -4.73 7.78
C ARG A 34 4.03 -5.59 6.55
N LEU A 35 3.83 -6.89 6.71
CA LEU A 35 3.40 -7.78 5.62
C LEU A 35 1.96 -7.46 5.17
N ILE A 36 1.06 -7.17 6.11
CA ILE A 36 -0.30 -6.71 5.82
C ILE A 36 -0.25 -5.37 5.07
N GLN A 37 0.60 -4.44 5.49
CA GLN A 37 0.80 -3.16 4.80
C GLN A 37 1.37 -3.31 3.39
N ILE A 38 2.30 -4.26 3.17
CA ILE A 38 2.81 -4.58 1.83
C ILE A 38 1.68 -5.12 0.95
N ASN A 39 0.82 -5.97 1.51
CA ASN A 39 -0.30 -6.59 0.79
C ASN A 39 -1.40 -5.56 0.43
N VAL A 40 -1.77 -4.68 1.36
CA VAL A 40 -2.86 -3.72 1.14
C VAL A 40 -2.52 -2.64 0.10
N ASN A 41 -1.23 -2.32 -0.05
CA ASN A 41 -0.74 -1.31 -1.00
C ASN A 41 -0.19 -1.91 -2.29
N MET A 42 -0.47 -3.20 -2.56
CA MET A 42 -0.11 -3.80 -3.84
C MET A 42 -0.72 -3.03 -4.99
N ARG A 43 0.05 -2.93 -6.06
CA ARG A 43 -0.35 -2.29 -7.31
C ARG A 43 -0.63 -3.35 -8.36
N ASP A 44 -1.66 -3.15 -9.15
CA ASP A 44 -1.90 -3.94 -10.35
C ASP A 44 -0.93 -3.57 -11.49
N GLU A 45 -1.11 -4.18 -12.66
CA GLU A 45 -0.28 -3.92 -13.85
C GLU A 45 -0.39 -2.47 -14.36
N SER A 46 -1.47 -1.77 -14.02
CA SER A 46 -1.67 -0.34 -14.33
C SER A 46 -1.06 0.58 -13.25
N GLY A 47 -0.51 0.01 -12.18
CA GLY A 47 0.05 0.75 -11.06
C GLY A 47 -0.97 1.24 -10.04
N TRP A 48 -2.23 0.79 -10.13
CA TRP A 48 -3.32 1.18 -9.25
C TRP A 48 -3.36 0.31 -8.00
N THR A 49 -3.63 0.93 -6.85
CA THR A 49 -3.89 0.22 -5.59
C THR A 49 -5.37 -0.06 -5.40
N GLY A 50 -5.71 -0.88 -4.39
CA GLY A 50 -7.12 -1.10 -4.01
C GLY A 50 -7.89 0.19 -3.72
N LEU A 51 -7.23 1.22 -3.17
CA LEU A 51 -7.88 2.51 -2.90
C LEU A 51 -8.24 3.27 -4.20
N HIS A 52 -7.44 3.13 -5.26
CA HIS A 52 -7.77 3.73 -6.56
C HIS A 52 -9.04 3.09 -7.12
N HIS A 53 -9.10 1.75 -7.12
CA HIS A 53 -10.27 1.00 -7.55
C HIS A 53 -11.51 1.34 -6.72
N ALA A 54 -11.38 1.38 -5.39
CA ALA A 54 -12.49 1.74 -4.49
C ALA A 54 -13.03 3.16 -4.75
N CYS A 55 -12.16 4.15 -4.99
CA CYS A 55 -12.59 5.49 -5.40
C CYS A 55 -13.24 5.52 -6.79
N ASN A 56 -12.64 4.85 -7.77
CA ASN A 56 -13.15 4.81 -9.14
C ASN A 56 -14.54 4.13 -9.23
N GLU A 57 -14.78 3.10 -8.41
CA GLU A 57 -16.05 2.39 -8.33
C GLU A 57 -17.05 3.00 -7.33
N GLN A 58 -16.65 4.02 -6.57
CA GLN A 58 -17.43 4.60 -5.46
C GLN A 58 -17.88 3.55 -4.43
N ASN A 59 -17.03 2.55 -4.18
CA ASN A 59 -17.34 1.43 -3.30
C ASN A 59 -16.93 1.76 -1.85
N GLU A 60 -17.90 2.23 -1.06
CA GLU A 60 -17.68 2.65 0.34
C GLU A 60 -17.14 1.51 1.22
N ASP A 61 -17.72 0.30 1.12
CA ASP A 61 -17.31 -0.84 1.95
C ASP A 61 -15.86 -1.26 1.68
N ALA A 62 -15.47 -1.31 0.40
CA ALA A 62 -14.10 -1.59 0.01
C ALA A 62 -13.14 -0.49 0.47
N LEU A 63 -13.54 0.77 0.32
CA LEU A 63 -12.75 1.92 0.75
C LEU A 63 -12.52 1.88 2.27
N GLU A 64 -13.57 1.71 3.08
CA GLU A 64 -13.45 1.60 4.54
C GLU A 64 -12.56 0.43 4.95
N THR A 65 -12.75 -0.75 4.35
CA THR A 65 -11.96 -1.95 4.67
C THR A 65 -10.47 -1.71 4.45
N LEU A 66 -10.10 -1.11 3.31
CA LEU A 66 -8.71 -0.81 2.99
C LEU A 66 -8.13 0.27 3.92
N LEU A 67 -8.90 1.30 4.24
CA LEU A 67 -8.50 2.36 5.17
C LEU A 67 -8.30 1.86 6.61
N TYR A 68 -9.17 0.95 7.09
CA TYR A 68 -8.99 0.26 8.37
C TYR A 68 -7.74 -0.64 8.38
N ALA A 69 -7.39 -1.23 7.23
CA ALA A 69 -6.15 -1.98 7.05
C ALA A 69 -4.90 -1.08 6.93
N SER A 70 -5.04 0.25 7.16
CA SER A 70 -3.95 1.22 7.05
C SER A 70 -3.32 1.28 5.65
N ALA A 71 -4.15 1.17 4.62
CA ALA A 71 -3.73 1.46 3.25
C ALA A 71 -3.18 2.88 3.12
N ASP A 72 -2.13 3.03 2.33
CA ASP A 72 -1.50 4.32 2.03
C ASP A 72 -2.42 5.11 1.10
N THR A 73 -2.97 6.20 1.64
CA THR A 73 -3.96 7.05 0.98
C THR A 73 -3.38 7.97 -0.09
N ASN A 74 -2.06 8.14 -0.13
CA ASN A 74 -1.37 9.12 -0.97
C ASN A 74 -0.60 8.48 -2.12
N VAL A 75 -0.82 7.18 -2.38
CA VAL A 75 -0.14 6.47 -3.46
C VAL A 75 -0.54 7.08 -4.81
N PRO A 76 0.42 7.60 -5.60
CA PRO A 76 0.11 8.13 -6.92
C PRO A 76 0.10 7.01 -7.97
N GLU A 77 -0.87 7.06 -8.88
CA GLU A 77 -0.86 6.25 -10.09
C GLU A 77 0.18 6.77 -11.12
N PRO A 78 0.66 5.94 -12.07
CA PRO A 78 1.80 6.30 -12.91
C PRO A 78 1.54 7.37 -14.00
N ALA A 79 0.31 7.46 -14.53
CA ALA A 79 -0.01 8.23 -15.74
C ALA A 79 0.12 9.74 -15.53
N ASN A 80 -0.59 10.32 -14.58
CA ASN A 80 -0.57 11.74 -14.23
C ASN A 80 -0.28 12.01 -12.76
N GLY A 81 -0.08 10.96 -11.95
CA GLY A 81 0.19 11.11 -10.52
C GLY A 81 -1.08 11.24 -9.68
N ALA A 82 -2.25 10.87 -10.22
CA ALA A 82 -3.50 10.91 -9.47
C ALA A 82 -3.43 9.99 -8.26
N THR A 83 -3.82 10.52 -7.11
CA THR A 83 -4.01 9.75 -5.87
C THR A 83 -5.46 9.29 -5.76
N PRO A 84 -5.79 8.32 -4.87
CA PRO A 84 -7.19 7.96 -4.61
C PRO A 84 -8.11 9.17 -4.38
N MET A 85 -7.61 10.21 -3.69
CA MET A 85 -8.37 11.44 -3.47
C MET A 85 -8.75 12.18 -4.76
N HIS A 86 -7.89 12.18 -5.79
CA HIS A 86 -8.23 12.78 -7.09
C HIS A 86 -9.40 12.06 -7.76
N PHE A 87 -9.42 10.73 -7.73
CA PHE A 87 -10.53 9.94 -8.29
C PHE A 87 -11.84 10.21 -7.55
N CYS A 88 -11.80 10.15 -6.21
CA CYS A 88 -12.96 10.45 -5.38
C CYS A 88 -13.48 11.90 -5.60
N ALA A 89 -12.57 12.87 -5.76
CA ALA A 89 -12.91 14.27 -6.03
C ALA A 89 -13.50 14.50 -7.44
N GLN A 90 -12.88 13.90 -8.47
CA GLN A 90 -13.33 13.99 -9.86
C GLN A 90 -14.73 13.42 -10.06
N LEU A 91 -15.09 12.38 -9.32
CA LEU A 91 -16.41 11.76 -9.39
C LEU A 91 -17.45 12.46 -8.51
N GLY A 92 -17.08 13.56 -7.83
CA GLY A 92 -17.95 14.26 -6.88
C GLY A 92 -18.32 13.41 -5.66
N TRP A 93 -17.57 12.34 -5.38
CA TRP A 93 -17.88 11.38 -4.32
C TRP A 93 -17.46 11.92 -2.95
N LEU A 94 -18.29 12.84 -2.41
CA LEU A 94 -18.03 13.54 -1.16
C LEU A 94 -17.75 12.59 0.01
N ARG A 95 -18.45 11.45 0.05
CA ARG A 95 -18.29 10.46 1.12
C ARG A 95 -16.91 9.80 1.08
N GLY A 96 -16.42 9.43 -0.10
CA GLY A 96 -15.06 8.92 -0.30
C GLY A 96 -13.99 9.94 0.09
N VAL A 97 -14.17 11.21 -0.29
CA VAL A 97 -13.28 12.31 0.12
C VAL A 97 -13.24 12.45 1.64
N GLN A 98 -14.38 12.44 2.32
CA GLN A 98 -14.45 12.53 3.78
C GLN A 98 -13.73 11.37 4.47
N LEU A 99 -13.90 10.14 3.97
CA LEU A 99 -13.22 8.97 4.50
C LEU A 99 -11.70 9.07 4.33
N LEU A 100 -11.23 9.46 3.15
CA LEU A 100 -9.79 9.64 2.90
C LEU A 100 -9.17 10.72 3.78
N VAL A 101 -9.83 11.89 3.92
CA VAL A 101 -9.36 12.98 4.82
C VAL A 101 -9.28 12.50 6.27
N ARG A 102 -10.30 11.74 6.73
CA ARG A 102 -10.32 11.19 8.09
C ARG A 102 -9.14 10.25 8.37
N HIS A 103 -8.66 9.56 7.34
CA HIS A 103 -7.52 8.65 7.39
C HIS A 103 -6.19 9.31 6.96
N GLY A 104 -6.13 10.65 6.92
CA GLY A 104 -4.87 11.39 6.74
C GLY A 104 -4.40 11.53 5.29
N ALA A 105 -5.29 11.37 4.32
CA ALA A 105 -4.98 11.69 2.93
C ALA A 105 -4.61 13.17 2.76
N GLU A 106 -3.59 13.43 1.96
CA GLU A 106 -3.13 14.77 1.60
C GLU A 106 -4.09 15.41 0.60
N ILE A 107 -4.61 16.59 0.96
CA ILE A 107 -5.61 17.32 0.15
C ILE A 107 -5.00 18.20 -0.95
N ASP A 108 -3.70 18.51 -0.84
CA ASP A 108 -3.00 19.47 -1.68
C ASP A 108 -2.02 18.81 -2.66
N VAL A 109 -2.10 17.48 -2.83
CA VAL A 109 -1.26 16.77 -3.82
C VAL A 109 -1.64 17.23 -5.22
N THR A 110 -0.72 17.81 -5.98
CA THR A 110 -1.01 18.26 -7.34
C THR A 110 -0.68 17.19 -8.38
N LEU A 111 -1.56 17.00 -9.35
CA LEU A 111 -1.29 16.28 -10.59
C LEU A 111 -0.12 16.90 -11.38
N LYS A 112 0.41 16.16 -12.36
CA LYS A 112 1.48 16.64 -13.26
C LYS A 112 1.13 17.92 -14.04
N ASP A 113 -0.15 18.22 -14.25
CA ASP A 113 -0.63 19.44 -14.90
C ASP A 113 -0.89 20.59 -13.90
N GLY A 114 -0.63 20.37 -12.61
CA GLY A 114 -0.79 21.34 -11.54
C GLY A 114 -2.17 21.37 -10.88
N ALA A 115 -3.11 20.51 -11.30
CA ALA A 115 -4.43 20.45 -10.69
C ALA A 115 -4.38 19.74 -9.32
N SER A 116 -5.02 20.32 -8.30
CA SER A 116 -5.24 19.65 -7.00
C SER A 116 -6.58 18.91 -6.97
N PRO A 117 -6.81 17.96 -6.06
CA PRO A 117 -8.09 17.27 -5.93
C PRO A 117 -9.24 18.25 -5.74
N VAL A 118 -9.03 19.31 -4.95
CA VAL A 118 -10.03 20.36 -4.74
C VAL A 118 -10.35 21.09 -6.05
N LEU A 119 -9.33 21.41 -6.86
CA LEU A 119 -9.57 22.04 -8.16
C LEU A 119 -10.36 21.12 -9.10
N VAL A 120 -10.03 19.83 -9.11
CA VAL A 120 -10.74 18.82 -9.92
C VAL A 120 -12.20 18.68 -9.46
N ALA A 121 -12.49 18.71 -8.15
CA ALA A 121 -13.86 18.71 -7.63
C ALA A 121 -14.67 19.96 -7.99
N CYS A 122 -14.02 21.08 -8.31
CA CYS A 122 -14.68 22.34 -8.69
C CYS A 122 -14.88 22.52 -10.20
N GLN A 123 -14.46 21.56 -11.03
CA GLN A 123 -14.56 21.66 -12.49
C GLN A 123 -15.91 21.20 -13.08
N GLU A 124 -16.91 20.87 -12.24
CA GLU A 124 -18.28 20.49 -12.64
C GLU A 124 -19.32 21.57 -12.29
#